data_AF-A0A1F4JJR5-F1
#
_entry.id   AF-A0A1F4JJR5-F1
#
_cell.length_a   1.000
_cell.length_b   1.000
_cell.length_c   1.000
_cell.angle_alpha   90.00
_cell.angle_beta   90.00
_cell.angle_gamma   90.00
#
_symmetry.space_group_name_H-M   'P 1'
#
loop_
_entity.id
_entity.type
_entity.pdbx_description
1 polymer ?
#
loop_
_entity_poly.entity_id
_entity_poly.type
_entity_poly.pdbx_seq_one_letter_code
_entity_poly.pdbx_strand_id
1 'polypeptide(L)' 'MAFAAFAGALPDKIAAAVAGTIYVPLWLFNAIGLPVFQASPSGGWAAPSMLGWVLFTAVWALVWWKLVAAVAKAQL' A
#
# COMPACT_ATOMS: atom_id res chain seq x y z
N MET A 1 -15.94 -8.43 -6.70
CA MET A 1 -15.70 -9.07 -8.01
C MET A 1 -15.00 -8.13 -9.00
N ALA A 2 -15.53 -6.92 -9.27
CA ALA A 2 -14.93 -5.99 -10.25
C ALA A 2 -13.46 -5.59 -9.99
N PHE A 3 -13.07 -5.36 -8.73
CA PHE A 3 -11.69 -5.01 -8.38
C PHE A 3 -10.68 -6.13 -8.66
N ALA A 4 -11.05 -7.38 -8.35
CA ALA A 4 -10.17 -8.53 -8.62
C ALA A 4 -10.00 -8.77 -10.13
N ALA A 5 -11.07 -8.57 -10.91
CA ALA A 5 -11.01 -8.64 -12.37
C ALA A 5 -10.13 -7.54 -12.98
N PHE A 6 -10.24 -6.31 -12.46
CA PHE A 6 -9.35 -5.21 -12.84
C PHE A 6 -7.90 -5.49 -12.48
N ALA A 7 -7.64 -6.00 -11.27
CA ALA A 7 -6.30 -6.36 -10.82
C ALA A 7 -5.68 -7.47 -11.69
N GLY A 8 -6.47 -8.48 -12.08
CA GLY A 8 -6.02 -9.57 -12.96
C GLY A 8 -5.83 -9.18 -14.42
N ALA A 9 -6.31 -8.00 -14.85
CA ALA A 9 -6.15 -7.49 -16.20
C ALA A 9 -4.92 -6.59 -16.37
N LEU A 10 -4.22 -6.24 -15.28
CA LEU A 10 -3.02 -5.42 -15.32
C LEU A 10 -1.84 -6.21 -15.91
N PRO A 11 -1.05 -5.62 -16.83
CA PRO A 11 0.23 -6.20 -17.23
C PRO A 11 1.14 -6.45 -16.02
N ASP A 12 1.86 -7.58 -16.01
CA ASP A 12 2.66 -8.04 -14.85
C ASP A 12 3.59 -6.97 -14.28
N LYS A 13 4.23 -6.18 -15.16
CA LYS A 13 5.13 -5.09 -14.73
C LYS A 13 4.39 -3.98 -13.97
N ILE A 14 3.17 -3.65 -14.39
CA ILE A 14 2.34 -2.66 -13.71
C ILE A 14 1.80 -3.23 -12.41
N ALA A 15 1.36 -4.49 -12.41
CA ALA A 15 0.93 -5.17 -11.19
C ALA A 15 2.04 -5.21 -10.13
N ALA A 16 3.27 -5.55 -10.52
CA ALA A 16 4.44 -5.53 -9.65
C ALA A 16 4.76 -4.12 -9.12
N ALA A 17 4.68 -3.10 -9.98
CA ALA A 17 4.89 -1.71 -9.56
C ALA A 17 3.85 -1.26 -8.53
N VAL A 18 2.55 -1.52 -8.78
CA VAL A 18 1.45 -1.21 -7.86
C VAL A 18 1.66 -1.93 -6.53
N ALA A 19 1.97 -3.22 -6.55
CA ALA A 19 2.30 -3.99 -5.36
C ALA A 19 3.47 -3.37 -4.58
N GLY A 20 4.52 -2.94 -5.29
CA GLY A 20 5.67 -2.26 -4.69
C GLY A 20 5.28 -1.01 -3.91
N THR A 21 4.32 -0.22 -4.40
CA THR A 21 3.83 1.00 -3.71
C THR A 21 3.09 0.73 -2.40
N ILE A 22 2.70 -0.52 -2.16
CA ILE A 22 2.02 -0.96 -0.95
C ILE A 22 2.98 -1.69 -0.03
N TYR A 23 3.69 -2.71 -0.54
CA TYR A 23 4.55 -3.56 0.27
C TYR A 23 5.83 -2.87 0.74
N VAL A 24 6.41 -1.96 -0.05
CA VAL A 24 7.64 -1.25 0.37
C VAL A 24 7.38 -0.37 1.59
N PRO A 25 6.36 0.50 1.62
CA PRO A 25 6.07 1.27 2.83
C PRO A 25 5.63 0.42 4.01
N LEU A 26 4.84 -0.64 3.78
CA LEU A 26 4.44 -1.57 4.87
C LEU A 26 5.67 -2.23 5.51
N TRP A 27 6.66 -2.63 4.70
CA TRP A 27 7.91 -3.18 5.21
C TRP A 27 8.68 -2.15 6.05
N LEU A 28 8.78 -0.90 5.59
CA LEU A 28 9.41 0.18 6.36
C LEU A 28 8.68 0.46 7.67
N PHE A 29 7.35 0.47 7.65
CA PHE A 29 6.52 0.71 8.83
C PHE A 29 6.70 -0.40 9.86
N ASN A 30 6.70 -1.65 9.40
CA ASN A 30 7.02 -2.79 10.26
C ASN A 30 8.44 -2.70 10.83
N ALA A 31 9.43 -2.28 10.02
CA ALA A 31 10.82 -2.15 10.45
C ALA A 31 11.03 -1.08 11.54
N ILE A 32 10.22 -0.02 11.55
CA ILE A 32 10.25 1.01 12.61
C ILE A 32 9.32 0.69 13.80
N GLY A 33 8.74 -0.52 13.83
CA GLY A 33 7.90 -0.98 14.94
C GLY A 33 6.44 -0.54 14.90
N LEU A 34 5.95 0.00 13.77
CA LEU A 34 4.51 0.22 13.61
C LEU A 34 3.78 -1.12 13.47
N PRO A 35 2.67 -1.32 14.21
CA PRO A 35 1.97 -2.59 14.21
C PRO A 35 1.10 -2.72 12.95
N VAL A 36 1.70 -2.86 11.77
CA VAL A 36 0.96 -3.01 10.49
C VAL A 36 0.43 -4.42 10.27
N PHE A 37 1.03 -5.41 10.93
CA PHE A 37 0.61 -6.80 10.91
C PHE A 37 0.30 -7.31 12.32
N GLN A 38 -0.66 -8.22 12.44
CA GLN A 38 -0.95 -8.96 13.65
C GLN A 38 0.09 -10.07 13.87
N ALA A 39 0.25 -10.53 15.11
CA ALA A 39 1.07 -11.70 15.39
C ALA A 39 0.52 -12.92 14.64
N SER A 40 1.36 -13.63 13.89
CA SER A 40 1.02 -14.88 13.20
C SER A 40 1.41 -16.06 14.09
N PRO A 41 0.46 -16.84 14.65
CA PRO A 41 0.77 -17.91 15.59
C PRO A 41 1.61 -19.06 15.02
N SER A 42 1.65 -19.22 13.70
CA SER A 42 2.25 -20.38 13.01
C SER A 42 3.23 -20.01 11.89
N GLY A 43 3.71 -18.76 11.84
CA GLY A 43 4.64 -18.31 10.80
C GLY A 43 4.03 -18.18 9.40
N GLY A 44 2.70 -18.27 9.28
CA GLY A 44 1.95 -17.98 8.06
C GLY A 44 1.76 -16.48 7.81
N TRP A 45 1.01 -16.14 6.76
CA TRP A 45 0.69 -14.74 6.43
C TRP A 45 0.07 -14.02 7.61
N ALA A 46 0.76 -12.97 8.07
CA ALA A 46 0.31 -12.15 9.17
C ALA A 46 -0.88 -11.30 8.71
N ALA A 47 -1.99 -11.40 9.45
CA ALA A 47 -3.19 -10.62 9.15
C ALA A 47 -2.91 -9.12 9.31
N PRO A 48 -3.56 -8.25 8.51
CA PRO A 48 -3.45 -6.81 8.67
C PRO A 48 -3.96 -6.36 10.05
N SER A 49 -3.26 -5.44 10.71
CA SER A 49 -3.78 -4.78 11.91
C SER A 49 -4.64 -3.58 11.52
N MET A 50 -5.76 -3.36 12.23
CA MET A 50 -6.67 -2.25 11.94
C MET A 50 -5.97 -0.89 12.09
N LEU A 51 -5.31 -0.65 13.22
CA LEU A 51 -4.63 0.61 13.50
C LEU A 51 -3.50 0.88 12.49
N GLY A 52 -2.66 -0.11 12.24
CA GLY A 52 -1.54 0.04 11.33
C GLY A 52 -1.98 0.30 9.89
N TRP A 53 -3.07 -0.34 9.44
CA TRP A 53 -3.61 -0.09 8.10
C TRP A 53 -4.35 1.24 7.98
N VAL A 54 -4.98 1.74 9.04
CA VAL A 54 -5.53 3.12 9.05
C VAL A 54 -4.40 4.15 8.92
N LEU A 55 -3.31 3.98 9.69
CA LEU A 55 -2.15 4.87 9.58
C LEU A 55 -1.47 4.78 8.21
N PHE A 56 -1.30 3.56 7.69
CA PHE A 56 -0.77 3.33 6.36
C PHE A 56 -1.62 3.99 5.27
N THR A 57 -2.93 3.77 5.27
CA THR A 57 -3.82 4.34 4.24
C THR A 57 -3.84 5.87 4.31
N ALA A 58 -3.81 6.46 5.52
CA ALA A 58 -3.72 7.91 5.68
C ALA A 58 -2.41 8.48 5.08
N VAL A 59 -1.26 7.89 5.40
CA VAL A 59 0.04 8.34 4.85
C VAL A 59 0.09 8.10 3.34
N TRP A 60 -0.33 6.93 2.89
CA TRP A 60 -0.34 6.55 1.47
C TRP A 60 -1.23 7.51 0.65
N ALA A 61 -2.42 7.83 1.15
CA ALA A 61 -3.31 8.81 0.52
C ALA A 61 -2.67 10.21 0.45
N LEU A 62 -2.00 10.67 1.51
CA LEU A 62 -1.30 11.96 1.51
C LEU A 62 -0.17 12.01 0.49
N VAL A 63 0.60 10.93 0.34
CA VAL A 63 1.69 10.84 -0.65
C VAL A 63 1.12 10.97 -2.06
N TRP A 64 0.10 10.18 -2.40
CA TRP A 64 -0.50 10.22 -3.73
C TRP A 64 -1.24 11.53 -4.00
N TRP A 65 -1.92 12.10 -3.01
CA TRP A 65 -2.55 13.41 -3.14
C TRP A 65 -1.53 14.48 -3.50
N LYS A 66 -0.38 14.50 -2.80
CA LYS A 66 0.71 15.44 -3.11
C LYS A 66 1.28 15.23 -4.51
N LEU A 67 1.45 13.98 -4.93
CA LEU A 67 1.94 13.66 -6.27
C LEU A 67 0.95 14.14 -7.35
N VAL A 68 -0.34 13.86 -7.19
CA VAL A 68 -1.40 14.35 -8.09
C VAL A 68 -1.42 15.87 -8.13
N ALA A 69 -1.37 16.54 -6.98
CA ALA A 69 -1.35 18.00 -6.90
C ALA A 69 -0.11 18.61 -7.58
N ALA A 70 1.07 17.99 -7.41
CA ALA A 70 2.30 18.42 -8.05
C ALA A 70 2.25 18.27 -9.57
N VAL A 71 1.76 17.12 -10.06
CA VAL A 71 1.56 16.87 -11.49
C VAL A 71 0.54 17.86 -12.06
N ALA A 72 -0.61 18.04 -11.42
CA ALA A 72 -1.64 18.97 -11.86
C ALA A 72 -1.11 20.41 -11.96
N LYS A 73 -0.32 20.86 -10.98
CA LYS A 73 0.34 22.17 -11.01
C LYS A 73 1.36 22.30 -12.14
N ALA A 74 2.07 21.23 -12.49
CA ALA A 74 3.07 21.24 -13.55
C ALA A 74 2.47 21.19 -14.97
N GLN A 75 1.14 20.99 -15.10
CA GLN A 75 0.42 21.01 -16.38
C GLN A 75 -0.29 22.35 -16.66
N LEU A 76 -0.20 23.32 -15.73
CA LEU A 76 -0.70 24.70 -15.86
C LEU A 76 0.44 25.66 -16.17
#